data_AF-A0A250J536-F1
#
_entry.id   AF-A0A250J536-F1
#
_cell.length_a   1.000
_cell.length_b   1.000
_cell.length_c   1.000
_cell.angle_alpha   90.00
_cell.angle_beta   90.00
_cell.angle_gamma   90.00
#
_symmetry.space_group_name_H-M   'P 1'
#
loop_
_entity.id
_entity.type
_entity.pdbx_description
1 polymer ?
#
loop_
_entity_poly.entity_id
_entity_poly.type
_entity_poly.pdbx_seq_one_letter_code
_entity_poly.pdbx_strand_id
1 'polypeptide(L)'
;MNAAANPAPSMLSSASSSHGLHLGLWAVQGVLALVFMGVGLVKLFTPYELLASQVAWVGAAPVALVRFIGLSEVLGALGLVLPAATRIKPVLTGLAALGLTLVMVLAVGVHVVRGEGYVLALPLLLGVLAAFVAWGRLTQVTLDARHEAFIARKIA
;
A
#
# COMPACT_ATOMS: atom_id res chain seq x y z
N MET A 1 62.40 14.49 -15.37
CA MET A 1 61.50 13.51 -16.00
C MET A 1 60.41 13.21 -14.98
N ASN A 2 59.30 13.95 -15.04
CA ASN A 2 58.25 13.92 -14.02
C ASN A 2 57.34 12.72 -14.27
N ALA A 3 57.26 11.82 -13.28
CA ALA A 3 56.28 10.75 -13.24
C ALA A 3 54.88 11.37 -13.20
N ALA A 4 54.07 11.08 -14.23
CA ALA A 4 52.67 11.47 -14.29
C ALA A 4 51.91 10.82 -13.12
N ALA A 5 51.43 11.65 -12.21
CA ALA A 5 50.49 11.23 -11.17
C ALA A 5 49.18 10.82 -11.86
N ASN A 6 48.81 9.54 -11.73
CA ASN A 6 47.48 9.07 -12.11
C ASN A 6 46.44 9.82 -11.28
N PRO A 7 45.41 10.45 -11.88
CA PRO A 7 44.30 10.98 -11.11
C PRO A 7 43.51 9.81 -10.49
N ALA A 8 43.21 9.90 -9.20
CA ALA A 8 42.41 8.93 -8.47
C ALA A 8 41.03 8.73 -9.15
N PRO A 9 40.47 7.51 -9.15
CA PRO A 9 39.12 7.29 -9.66
C PRO A 9 38.13 8.14 -8.86
N SER A 10 37.39 9.00 -9.55
CA SER A 10 36.36 9.86 -9.00
C SER A 10 35.39 9.05 -8.14
N MET A 11 35.43 9.31 -6.83
CA MET A 11 34.43 8.89 -5.85
C MET A 11 33.09 9.55 -6.20
N LEU A 12 32.38 9.01 -7.19
CA LEU A 12 30.97 9.27 -7.38
C LEU A 12 30.27 8.57 -6.20
N SER A 13 30.18 9.32 -5.11
CA SER A 13 29.47 8.97 -3.88
C SER A 13 28.15 8.29 -4.23
N SER A 14 28.05 7.02 -3.84
CA SER A 14 26.86 6.19 -4.02
C SER A 14 25.64 6.94 -3.53
N ALA A 15 24.69 7.20 -4.43
CA ALA A 15 23.45 7.89 -4.14
C ALA A 15 22.77 7.30 -2.89
N SER A 16 22.71 8.10 -1.83
CA SER A 16 21.97 7.83 -0.59
C SER A 16 20.45 7.91 -0.88
N SER A 17 19.91 6.90 -1.56
CA SER A 17 18.51 6.89 -2.03
C SER A 17 17.64 5.77 -1.42
N SER A 18 18.18 4.90 -0.56
CA SER A 18 17.41 3.76 -0.01
C SER A 18 16.71 4.05 1.32
N HIS A 19 17.33 4.85 2.20
CA HIS A 19 16.78 5.11 3.54
C HIS A 19 15.51 5.97 3.53
N GLY A 20 15.48 7.03 2.73
CA GLY A 20 14.34 7.95 2.65
C GLY A 20 13.07 7.27 2.10
N LEU A 21 13.20 6.49 1.03
CA LEU A 21 12.09 5.73 0.46
C LEU A 21 11.54 4.69 1.44
N HIS A 22 12.43 3.98 2.14
CA HIS A 22 12.01 2.99 3.13
C HIS A 22 11.23 3.62 4.30
N LEU A 23 11.70 4.76 4.80
CA LEU A 23 10.99 5.52 5.84
C LEU A 23 9.65 6.05 5.33
N GLY A 24 9.61 6.59 4.12
CA GLY A 24 8.39 7.07 3.48
C GLY A 24 7.33 5.97 3.34
N LEU A 25 7.72 4.76 2.89
CA LEU A 25 6.81 3.62 2.79
C LEU A 25 6.22 3.23 4.15
N TRP A 26 7.04 3.22 5.20
CA TRP A 26 6.57 2.95 6.56
C TRP A 26 5.62 4.02 7.09
N ALA A 27 5.92 5.29 6.87
CA ALA A 27 5.05 6.39 7.27
C ALA A 27 3.68 6.30 6.58
N VAL A 28 3.67 6.11 5.25
CA VAL A 28 2.43 5.96 4.48
C VAL A 28 1.66 4.71 4.90
N GLN A 29 2.34 3.57 5.09
CA GLN A 29 1.71 2.34 5.60
C GLN A 29 1.05 2.54 6.96
N GLY A 30 1.71 3.22 7.90
CA GLY A 30 1.16 3.50 9.22
C GLY A 30 -0.13 4.33 9.14
N VAL A 31 -0.11 5.40 8.35
CA VAL A 31 -1.30 6.24 8.13
C VAL A 31 -2.42 5.45 7.48
N LEU A 32 -2.14 4.72 6.39
CA LEU A 32 -3.14 3.91 5.69
C LEU A 32 -3.71 2.82 6.62
N ALA A 33 -2.86 2.14 7.38
CA ALA A 33 -3.31 1.10 8.31
C ALA A 33 -4.25 1.69 9.37
N LEU A 34 -3.94 2.84 9.96
CA LEU A 34 -4.82 3.48 10.94
C LEU A 34 -6.16 3.88 10.32
N VAL A 35 -6.16 4.51 9.14
CA VAL A 35 -7.37 4.94 8.45
C VAL A 35 -8.24 3.74 8.08
N PHE A 36 -7.68 2.74 7.41
CA PHE A 36 -8.44 1.56 6.98
C PHE A 36 -8.88 0.67 8.13
N MET A 37 -8.08 0.58 9.21
CA MET A 37 -8.51 -0.11 10.42
C MET A 37 -9.73 0.59 11.02
N GLY A 38 -9.69 1.91 11.21
CA GLY A 38 -10.82 2.65 11.77
C GLY A 38 -12.08 2.56 10.91
N VAL A 39 -11.95 2.83 9.62
CA VAL A 39 -13.07 2.79 8.67
C VAL A 39 -13.64 1.37 8.53
N GLY A 40 -12.78 0.36 8.44
CA GLY A 40 -13.20 -1.03 8.33
C GLY A 40 -13.91 -1.53 9.58
N LEU A 41 -13.41 -1.17 10.77
CA LEU A 41 -14.07 -1.48 12.04
C LEU A 41 -15.46 -0.84 12.14
N VAL A 42 -15.60 0.43 11.74
CA VAL A 42 -16.92 1.10 11.66
C VAL A 42 -17.87 0.30 10.76
N LYS A 43 -17.40 -0.12 9.56
CA LYS A 43 -18.20 -0.95 8.65
C LYS A 43 -18.53 -2.34 9.20
N LEU A 44 -17.78 -2.89 10.15
CA LEU A 44 -18.03 -4.21 10.73
C LEU A 44 -18.90 -4.20 11.97
N PHE A 45 -18.74 -3.18 12.82
CA PHE A 45 -19.31 -3.19 14.17
C PHE A 45 -20.47 -2.20 14.36
N THR A 46 -20.62 -1.20 13.49
CA THR A 46 -21.79 -0.32 13.55
C THR A 46 -23.03 -1.05 13.01
N PRO A 47 -24.22 -0.91 13.64
CA PRO A 47 -25.48 -1.43 13.11
C PRO A 47 -25.73 -0.93 11.68
N TYR A 48 -26.23 -1.81 10.81
CA TYR A 48 -26.32 -1.51 9.38
C TYR A 48 -27.28 -0.35 9.11
N GLU A 49 -28.38 -0.30 9.84
CA GLU A 49 -29.46 0.67 9.77
C GLU A 49 -28.97 2.07 10.14
N LEU A 50 -28.06 2.14 11.13
CA LEU A 50 -27.40 3.38 11.51
C LEU A 50 -26.41 3.83 10.43
N LEU A 51 -25.60 2.92 9.88
CA LEU A 51 -24.70 3.21 8.76
C LEU A 51 -25.47 3.69 7.52
N ALA A 52 -26.56 3.01 7.17
CA ALA A 52 -27.39 3.29 6.01
C ALA A 52 -28.08 4.65 6.07
N SER A 53 -28.42 5.12 7.28
CA SER A 53 -29.00 6.46 7.47
C SER A 53 -27.97 7.59 7.40
N GLN A 54 -26.68 7.29 7.61
CA GLN A 54 -25.61 8.28 7.61
C GLN A 54 -24.83 8.33 6.28
N VAL A 55 -24.76 7.21 5.57
CA VAL A 55 -23.91 7.04 4.39
C VAL A 55 -24.76 6.55 3.21
N ALA A 56 -25.00 7.45 2.24
CA ALA A 56 -25.96 7.24 1.17
C ALA A 56 -25.73 5.96 0.33
N TRP A 57 -24.47 5.60 0.05
CA TRP A 57 -24.16 4.38 -0.70
C TRP A 57 -24.47 3.10 0.09
N VAL A 58 -24.36 3.15 1.42
CA VAL A 58 -24.60 1.99 2.29
C VAL A 58 -26.07 1.58 2.22
N GLY A 59 -27.01 2.54 2.28
CA GLY A 59 -28.44 2.24 2.18
C GLY A 59 -28.87 1.61 0.85
N ALA A 60 -28.06 1.74 -0.20
CA ALA A 60 -28.31 1.14 -1.51
C ALA A 60 -27.53 -0.17 -1.75
N ALA A 61 -26.68 -0.59 -0.81
CA ALA A 61 -25.82 -1.76 -0.95
C ALA A 61 -26.33 -2.93 -0.09
N PRO A 62 -26.15 -4.19 -0.51
CA PRO A 62 -26.44 -5.34 0.35
C PRO A 62 -25.59 -5.30 1.63
N VAL A 63 -26.18 -5.66 2.78
CA VAL A 63 -25.48 -5.73 4.08
C VAL A 63 -24.18 -6.54 3.97
N ALA A 64 -24.24 -7.69 3.31
CA ALA A 64 -23.09 -8.57 3.12
C ALA A 64 -21.93 -7.89 2.39
N LEU A 65 -22.22 -7.04 1.40
CA LEU A 65 -21.19 -6.29 0.67
C LEU A 65 -20.49 -5.28 1.57
N VAL A 66 -21.24 -4.56 2.40
CA VAL A 66 -20.69 -3.58 3.35
C VAL A 66 -19.78 -4.26 4.37
N ARG A 67 -20.20 -5.42 4.91
CA ARG A 67 -19.39 -6.21 5.85
C ARG A 67 -18.15 -6.80 5.18
N PHE A 68 -18.27 -7.27 3.94
CA PHE A 68 -17.14 -7.76 3.15
C PHE A 68 -16.09 -6.68 2.91
N ILE A 69 -16.52 -5.47 2.54
CA ILE A 69 -15.62 -4.31 2.38
C ILE A 69 -14.94 -3.99 3.72
N GLY A 70 -15.70 -3.91 4.81
CA GLY A 70 -15.13 -3.64 6.13
C GLY A 70 -14.09 -4.67 6.57
N LEU A 71 -14.38 -5.96 6.35
CA LEU A 71 -13.43 -7.05 6.63
C LEU A 71 -12.17 -6.93 5.75
N SER A 72 -12.35 -6.64 4.46
CA SER A 72 -11.23 -6.47 3.52
C SER A 72 -10.34 -5.29 3.90
N GLU A 73 -10.93 -4.18 4.36
CA GLU A 73 -10.18 -3.00 4.83
C GLU A 73 -9.38 -3.32 6.10
N VAL A 74 -9.96 -4.01 7.07
CA VAL A 74 -9.27 -4.43 8.30
C VAL A 74 -8.13 -5.39 7.98
N LEU A 75 -8.38 -6.42 7.16
CA LEU A 75 -7.34 -7.37 6.76
C LEU A 75 -6.24 -6.69 5.94
N GLY A 76 -6.60 -5.74 5.09
CA GLY A 76 -5.65 -4.91 4.35
C GLY A 76 -4.77 -4.08 5.31
N ALA A 77 -5.37 -3.40 6.29
CA ALA A 77 -4.64 -2.63 7.29
C ALA A 77 -3.65 -3.48 8.11
N LEU A 78 -4.09 -4.67 8.54
CA LEU A 78 -3.20 -5.62 9.22
C LEU A 78 -2.09 -6.12 8.29
N GLY A 79 -2.42 -6.44 7.04
CA GLY A 79 -1.47 -6.87 6.02
C GLY A 79 -0.45 -5.80 5.63
N LEU A 80 -0.81 -4.51 5.75
CA LEU A 80 0.13 -3.41 5.52
C LEU A 80 1.25 -3.34 6.57
N VAL A 81 1.03 -3.86 7.78
CA VAL A 81 1.96 -3.67 8.91
C VAL A 81 2.60 -4.99 9.35
N LEU A 82 1.79 -6.03 9.62
CA LEU A 82 2.27 -7.24 10.28
C LEU A 82 3.35 -8.00 9.50
N PRO A 83 3.22 -8.28 8.18
CA PRO A 83 4.22 -9.04 7.43
C PRO A 83 5.56 -8.31 7.35
N ALA A 84 5.53 -6.99 7.14
CA ALA A 84 6.73 -6.15 7.08
C ALA A 84 7.39 -5.98 8.46
N ALA A 85 6.61 -5.87 9.53
CA ALA A 85 7.11 -5.70 10.90
C ALA A 85 7.73 -7.00 11.45
N THR A 86 7.06 -8.13 11.20
CA THR A 86 7.50 -9.46 11.67
C THR A 86 8.54 -10.10 10.75
N ARG A 87 8.75 -9.53 9.56
CA ARG A 87 9.59 -10.09 8.47
C ARG A 87 9.11 -11.47 7.97
N ILE A 88 7.86 -11.85 8.24
CA ILE A 88 7.26 -13.09 7.75
C ILE A 88 6.53 -12.81 6.44
N LYS A 89 7.01 -13.40 5.33
CA LYS A 89 6.47 -13.22 3.97
C LYS A 89 6.14 -11.73 3.63
N PRO A 90 7.14 -10.82 3.57
CA PRO A 90 6.91 -9.39 3.33
C PRO A 90 6.15 -9.06 2.03
N VAL A 91 6.11 -9.98 1.05
CA VAL A 91 5.31 -9.83 -0.16
C VAL A 91 3.81 -9.63 0.14
N LEU A 92 3.33 -10.15 1.27
CA LEU A 92 1.94 -9.98 1.71
C LEU A 92 1.59 -8.51 1.97
N THR A 93 2.56 -7.68 2.38
CA THR A 93 2.35 -6.23 2.52
C THR A 93 2.08 -5.56 1.18
N GLY A 94 2.82 -5.95 0.14
CA GLY A 94 2.56 -5.46 -1.22
C GLY A 94 1.20 -5.89 -1.75
N LEU A 95 0.80 -7.16 -1.50
CA LEU A 95 -0.51 -7.67 -1.89
C LEU A 95 -1.67 -7.01 -1.12
N ALA A 96 -1.50 -6.75 0.18
CA ALA A 96 -2.48 -6.03 0.99
C ALA A 96 -2.69 -4.60 0.47
N ALA A 97 -1.59 -3.90 0.13
CA ALA A 97 -1.64 -2.58 -0.48
C ALA A 97 -2.35 -2.58 -1.84
N LEU A 98 -2.12 -3.60 -2.68
CA LEU A 98 -2.86 -3.78 -3.93
C LEU A 98 -4.36 -4.02 -3.69
N GLY A 99 -4.72 -4.86 -2.71
CA GLY A 99 -6.11 -5.11 -2.35
C GLY A 99 -6.83 -3.83 -1.91
N LEU A 100 -6.21 -3.03 -1.05
CA LEU A 100 -6.75 -1.72 -0.64
C LEU A 100 -6.86 -0.74 -1.80
N THR A 101 -5.88 -0.74 -2.71
CA THR A 101 -5.95 0.06 -3.96
C THR A 101 -7.18 -0.32 -4.77
N LEU A 102 -7.44 -1.62 -4.95
CA LEU A 102 -8.60 -2.12 -5.68
C LEU A 102 -9.91 -1.68 -5.00
N VAL A 103 -10.00 -1.77 -3.67
CA VAL A 103 -11.18 -1.31 -2.91
C VAL A 103 -11.42 0.20 -3.17
N MET A 104 -10.37 1.02 -3.19
CA MET A 104 -10.50 2.45 -3.48
C MET A 104 -10.92 2.74 -4.93
N VAL A 105 -10.40 1.99 -5.91
CA VAL A 105 -10.83 2.12 -7.31
C VAL A 105 -12.31 1.78 -7.45
N LEU A 106 -12.78 0.70 -6.81
CA LEU A 106 -14.19 0.34 -6.80
C LEU A 106 -15.06 1.39 -6.10
N ALA A 107 -14.59 1.93 -4.97
CA ALA A 107 -15.28 3.00 -4.25
C ALA A 107 -15.43 4.27 -5.12
N VAL A 108 -14.36 4.69 -5.80
CA VAL A 108 -14.40 5.80 -6.76
C VAL A 108 -15.43 5.53 -7.86
N GLY A 109 -15.43 4.32 -8.44
CA GLY A 109 -16.41 3.93 -9.46
C GLY A 109 -17.86 4.05 -8.97
N VAL A 110 -18.16 3.56 -7.76
CA VAL A 110 -19.49 3.67 -7.14
C VAL A 110 -19.91 5.14 -7.01
N HIS A 111 -19.03 6.00 -6.48
CA HIS A 111 -19.34 7.41 -6.30
C HIS A 111 -19.49 8.17 -7.62
N VAL A 112 -18.70 7.84 -8.64
CA VAL A 112 -18.82 8.43 -9.99
C VAL A 112 -20.17 8.06 -10.62
N VAL A 113 -20.56 6.78 -10.59
CA VAL A 113 -21.85 6.32 -11.15
C VAL A 113 -23.04 6.98 -10.45
N ARG A 114 -22.89 7.32 -9.17
CA ARG A 114 -23.92 7.99 -8.36
C ARG A 114 -23.91 9.51 -8.49
N GLY A 115 -22.98 10.09 -9.25
CA GLY A 115 -22.83 11.55 -9.37
C GLY A 115 -22.31 12.23 -8.10
N GLU A 116 -21.74 11.47 -7.16
CA GLU A 116 -21.24 11.97 -5.87
C GLU A 116 -19.80 12.50 -6.01
N GLY A 117 -19.56 13.41 -6.95
CA GLY A 117 -18.21 13.91 -7.26
C GLY A 117 -17.49 14.56 -6.07
N TYR A 118 -18.25 15.13 -5.13
CA TYR A 118 -17.73 15.83 -3.96
C TYR A 118 -17.05 14.92 -2.93
N VAL A 119 -17.28 13.60 -2.95
CA VAL A 119 -16.65 12.65 -2.01
C VAL A 119 -15.44 11.93 -2.58
N LEU A 120 -15.07 12.18 -3.85
CA LEU A 120 -14.03 11.43 -4.56
C LEU A 120 -12.61 11.69 -4.07
N ALA A 121 -12.35 12.86 -3.48
CA ALA A 121 -11.00 13.29 -3.12
C ALA A 121 -10.31 12.31 -2.16
N LEU A 122 -11.03 11.83 -1.14
CA LEU A 122 -10.44 10.95 -0.12
C LEU A 122 -10.16 9.53 -0.65
N PRO A 123 -11.11 8.82 -1.32
CA PRO A 123 -10.82 7.54 -1.94
C PRO A 123 -9.68 7.60 -2.98
N LEU A 124 -9.60 8.68 -3.77
CA LEU A 124 -8.50 8.86 -4.72
C LEU A 124 -7.15 9.00 -4.01
N LEU A 125 -7.07 9.85 -2.98
CA LEU A 125 -5.85 10.04 -2.20
C LEU A 125 -5.39 8.73 -1.55
N LEU A 126 -6.31 8.04 -0.85
CA LEU A 126 -6.01 6.77 -0.20
C LEU A 126 -5.61 5.69 -1.21
N GLY A 127 -6.28 5.65 -2.36
CA GLY A 127 -5.97 4.72 -3.46
C GLY A 127 -4.58 4.95 -4.04
N VAL A 128 -4.20 6.21 -4.30
CA VAL A 128 -2.87 6.56 -4.80
C VAL A 128 -1.77 6.22 -3.79
N LEU A 129 -1.99 6.51 -2.51
CA LEU A 129 -1.05 6.16 -1.45
C LEU A 129 -0.90 4.65 -1.29
N ALA A 130 -2.01 3.90 -1.37
CA ALA A 130 -1.98 2.43 -1.34
C ALA A 130 -1.24 1.86 -2.56
N ALA A 131 -1.46 2.42 -3.76
CA ALA A 131 -0.76 2.02 -4.97
C ALA A 131 0.75 2.30 -4.87
N PHE A 132 1.13 3.44 -4.28
CA PHE A 132 2.53 3.78 -4.01
C PHE A 132 3.19 2.76 -3.07
N VAL A 133 2.51 2.35 -2.00
CA VAL A 133 3.02 1.30 -1.10
C VAL A 133 3.14 -0.04 -1.80
N ALA A 134 2.12 -0.44 -2.58
CA ALA A 134 2.13 -1.67 -3.36
C ALA A 134 3.33 -1.72 -4.30
N TRP A 135 3.53 -0.65 -5.09
CA TRP A 135 4.68 -0.51 -5.97
C TRP A 135 6.00 -0.61 -5.20
N GLY A 136 6.16 0.18 -4.13
CA GLY A 136 7.40 0.24 -3.36
C GLY A 136 7.79 -1.09 -2.71
N ARG A 137 6.81 -1.85 -2.21
CA ARG A 137 7.08 -3.14 -1.54
C ARG A 137 7.23 -4.31 -2.51
N LEU A 138 6.46 -4.35 -3.60
CA LEU A 138 6.57 -5.44 -4.58
C LEU A 138 7.83 -5.33 -5.45
N THR A 139 8.28 -4.10 -5.73
CA THR A 139 9.55 -3.87 -6.43
C THR A 139 10.74 -4.32 -5.59
N GLN A 140 10.76 -4.02 -4.28
CA GLN A 140 11.79 -4.50 -3.35
C GLN A 140 11.91 -6.03 -3.38
N VAL A 141 10.81 -6.77 -3.21
CA VAL A 141 10.82 -8.24 -3.25
C VAL A 141 11.31 -8.79 -4.59
N THR A 142 10.94 -8.16 -5.70
CA THR A 142 11.35 -8.62 -7.03
C THR A 142 12.86 -8.45 -7.25
N LEU A 143 13.45 -7.38 -6.71
CA LEU A 143 14.89 -7.14 -6.83
C LEU A 143 15.71 -8.15 -6.02
N ASP A 144 15.26 -8.48 -4.81
CA ASP A 144 15.93 -9.45 -3.94
C ASP A 144 15.96 -10.84 -4.61
N ALA A 145 14.83 -11.29 -5.15
CA ALA A 145 14.73 -12.57 -5.86
C ALA A 145 15.64 -12.65 -7.11
N ARG A 146 15.78 -11.54 -7.85
CA ARG A 146 16.68 -11.47 -9.02
C ARG A 146 18.15 -11.57 -8.62
N HIS A 147 18.52 -10.94 -7.50
CA HIS A 147 19.89 -10.98 -7.00
C HIS A 147 20.28 -12.41 -6.58
N GLU A 148 19.40 -13.11 -5.86
CA GLU A 148 19.62 -14.50 -5.46
C GLU A 148 19.80 -15.44 -6.67
N ALA A 149 18.96 -15.29 -7.70
CA ALA A 149 19.05 -16.10 -8.92
C ALA A 149 20.36 -15.87 -9.70
N PHE A 150 20.87 -14.63 -9.71
CA PHE A 150 22.15 -14.31 -10.34
C PHE A 150 23.33 -14.96 -9.62
N ILE A 151 23.34 -14.91 -8.28
CA ILE A 151 24.39 -15.55 -7.47
C ILE A 151 24.37 -17.07 -7.65
N ALA A 152 23.19 -17.69 -7.60
CA ALA A 152 23.05 -19.14 -7.81
C ALA A 152 23.61 -19.58 -9.18
N ARG A 153 23.38 -18.80 -10.24
CA ARG A 153 23.93 -19.06 -11.58
C ARG A 153 25.45 -18.91 -11.70
N LYS A 154 26.09 -18.16 -10.81
CA LYS A 154 27.54 -17.92 -10.85
C LYS A 154 28.34 -18.97 -10.07
N ILE A 155 27.67 -19.69 -9.17
CA ILE A 155 28.26 -20.72 -8.31
C ILE A 155 28.08 -22.13 -8.90
N ALA A 156 27.13 -22.31 -9.83
CA ALA A 156 26.94 -23.52 -10.62
C ALA A 156 27.85 -23.53 -11.86
#